data_AF-A0A1F0PPI6-F1
#
_entry.id   AF-A0A1F0PPI6-F1
#
_cell.length_a   1.000
_cell.length_b   1.000
_cell.length_c   1.000
_cell.angle_alpha   90.00
_cell.angle_beta   90.00
_cell.angle_gamma   90.00
#
_symmetry.space_group_name_H-M   'P 1'
#
loop_
_entity.id
_entity.type
_entity.pdbx_description
1 polymer ?
#
loop_
_entity_poly.entity_id
_entity_poly.type
_entity_poly.pdbx_seq_one_letter_code
_entity_poly.pdbx_strand_id
1 'polypeptide(L)'
;MDYYLVFLVSIVILLFAFIVTILVWRIVYLMKTWKDEFHTEPGFLCPHTFFGHPPIPIGDIVEIKYTSSIRSWNSYIFFIKMANGGKTTFTISHNFSSQRDRLERELRVQGYDGPIEYM
;
A
#
# COMPACT_ATOMS: atom_id res chain seq x y z
N MET A 1 33.40 44.35 -7.36
CA MET A 1 32.75 43.84 -6.14
C MET A 1 31.63 42.84 -6.47
N ASP A 2 31.23 42.74 -7.73
CA ASP A 2 30.00 42.06 -8.16
C ASP A 2 30.13 40.53 -8.21
N TYR A 3 31.32 40.01 -8.49
CA TYR A 3 31.57 38.56 -8.53
C TYR A 3 31.31 37.86 -7.19
N TYR A 4 31.60 38.53 -6.08
CA TYR A 4 31.39 37.96 -4.74
C TYR A 4 29.91 37.87 -4.41
N LEU A 5 29.12 38.85 -4.86
CA LEU A 5 27.68 38.91 -4.67
C LEU A 5 26.97 37.88 -5.56
N VAL A 6 27.40 37.74 -6.82
CA VAL A 6 26.91 36.69 -7.75
C VAL A 6 27.25 35.29 -7.22
N PHE A 7 28.45 35.09 -6.66
CA PHE A 7 28.85 33.82 -6.06
C PHE A 7 27.99 33.46 -4.83
N LEU A 8 27.75 34.43 -3.94
CA LEU A 8 26.86 34.26 -2.78
C LEU A 8 25.43 33.92 -3.19
N VAL A 9 24.87 34.65 -4.16
CA VAL A 9 23.51 34.39 -4.66
C VAL A 9 23.42 33.00 -5.30
N SER A 10 24.44 32.58 -6.05
CA SER A 10 24.48 31.27 -6.68
C SER A 10 24.50 30.12 -5.66
N ILE A 11 25.27 30.27 -4.56
CA ILE A 11 25.31 29.29 -3.46
C ILE A 11 23.95 29.19 -2.76
N VAL A 12 23.29 30.34 -2.51
CA VAL A 12 21.98 30.36 -1.86
C VAL A 12 20.93 29.67 -2.73
N ILE A 13 20.93 29.91 -4.05
CA ILE A 13 20.03 29.25 -5.00
C ILE A 13 20.27 27.74 -5.02
N LEU A 14 21.54 27.30 -5.05
CA LEU A 14 21.89 25.87 -5.03
C LEU A 14 21.44 25.18 -3.73
N LEU A 15 21.66 25.81 -2.58
CA LEU A 15 21.21 25.29 -1.29
C LEU A 15 19.68 25.18 -1.23
N PHE A 16 18.98 26.19 -1.72
CA PHE A 16 17.52 26.16 -1.76
C PHE A 16 16.99 25.06 -2.69
N ALA A 17 17.56 24.93 -3.89
CA ALA A 17 17.22 23.86 -4.83
C ALA A 17 17.49 22.46 -4.23
N PHE A 18 18.58 22.29 -3.50
CA PHE A 18 18.91 21.05 -2.82
C PHE A 18 17.89 20.69 -1.73
N ILE A 19 17.51 21.66 -0.89
CA ILE A 19 16.50 21.47 0.16
C ILE A 19 15.14 21.11 -0.45
N VAL A 20 14.71 21.83 -1.50
CA VAL A 20 13.46 21.54 -2.21
C VAL A 20 13.49 20.13 -2.81
N THR A 21 14.60 19.72 -3.41
CA THR A 21 14.75 18.38 -3.99
C THR A 21 14.62 17.29 -2.93
N ILE A 22 15.26 17.45 -1.77
CA ILE A 22 15.14 16.51 -0.64
C ILE A 22 13.69 16.44 -0.14
N LEU A 23 13.01 17.57 0.01
CA LEU A 23 11.63 17.62 0.46
C LEU A 23 10.70 16.93 -0.53
N VAL A 24 10.84 17.22 -1.84
CA VAL A 24 10.07 16.56 -2.90
C VAL A 24 10.33 15.05 -2.89
N TRP A 25 11.59 14.63 -2.78
CA TRP A 25 11.94 13.21 -2.75
C TRP A 25 11.36 12.52 -1.51
N ARG A 26 11.39 13.18 -0.35
CA ARG A 26 10.78 12.68 0.89
C ARG A 26 9.27 12.57 0.78
N ILE A 27 8.59 13.56 0.18
CA ILE A 27 7.14 13.53 -0.07
C ILE A 27 6.79 12.38 -1.04
N VAL A 28 7.54 12.21 -2.13
CA VAL A 28 7.33 11.11 -3.08
C VAL A 28 7.56 9.74 -2.43
N TYR A 29 8.60 9.61 -1.61
CA TYR A 29 8.89 8.38 -0.88
C TYR A 29 7.80 8.06 0.16
N LEU A 30 7.35 9.07 0.91
CA LEU A 30 6.23 8.95 1.86
C LEU A 30 4.92 8.59 1.14
N MET A 31 4.60 9.26 0.03
CA MET A 31 3.42 8.91 -0.78
C MET A 31 3.49 7.48 -1.34
N LYS A 32 4.68 6.94 -1.61
CA LYS A 32 4.87 5.56 -2.05
C LYS A 32 4.70 4.54 -0.92
N THR A 33 5.18 4.86 0.28
CA THR A 33 5.07 3.98 1.46
C THR A 33 3.66 3.95 2.05
N TRP A 34 2.92 5.05 1.97
CA TRP A 34 1.51 5.12 2.39
C TRP A 34 0.52 4.58 1.34
N LYS A 35 1.02 4.17 0.17
CA LYS A 35 0.17 3.72 -0.94
C LYS A 35 -0.27 2.27 -0.82
N ASP A 36 0.44 1.46 -0.03
CA ASP A 36 0.28 0.02 -0.03
C ASP A 36 -0.49 -0.41 1.22
N GLU A 37 -1.81 -0.49 1.08
CA GLU A 37 -2.74 -0.94 2.12
C GLU A 37 -2.58 -2.43 2.45
N PHE A 38 -1.76 -3.13 1.67
CA PHE A 38 -1.27 -4.48 1.91
C PHE A 38 0.05 -4.66 1.15
N HIS A 39 0.85 -5.63 1.57
CA HIS A 39 1.94 -6.19 0.77
C HIS A 39 1.90 -7.71 0.87
N THR A 40 2.48 -8.39 -0.13
CA THR A 40 2.69 -9.83 -0.08
C THR A 40 4.18 -10.13 0.12
N GLU A 41 4.45 -11.04 1.05
CA GLU A 41 5.75 -11.69 1.21
C GLU A 41 5.65 -13.12 0.68
N PRO A 42 6.77 -13.83 0.41
CA PRO A 42 6.72 -15.21 -0.05
C PRO A 42 5.86 -16.10 0.87
N GLY A 43 4.69 -16.51 0.37
CA GLY A 43 3.72 -17.33 1.12
C GLY A 43 2.87 -16.60 2.17
N PHE A 44 2.98 -15.27 2.32
CA PHE A 44 2.21 -14.50 3.30
C PHE A 44 1.55 -13.25 2.69
N LEU A 45 0.32 -12.98 3.13
CA LEU A 45 -0.38 -11.72 2.89
C LEU A 45 -0.32 -10.86 4.16
N CYS A 46 0.27 -9.68 4.03
CA CYS A 46 0.48 -8.73 5.12
C CYS A 46 -0.39 -7.49 4.92
N PRO A 47 -1.63 -7.47 5.44
CA PRO A 47 -2.49 -6.30 5.33
C PRO A 47 -1.97 -5.18 6.22
N HIS A 48 -1.87 -3.97 5.66
CA HIS A 48 -1.47 -2.78 6.38
C HIS A 48 -2.70 -2.16 7.05
N THR A 49 -3.05 -2.66 8.24
CA THR A 49 -4.13 -2.06 9.05
C THR A 49 -3.58 -1.30 10.24
N PHE A 50 -4.31 -0.28 10.67
CA PHE A 50 -4.04 0.51 11.89
C PHE A 50 -3.87 -0.35 13.16
N PHE A 51 -4.32 -1.60 13.15
CA PHE A 51 -4.31 -2.50 14.31
C PHE A 51 -3.25 -3.62 14.22
N GLY A 52 -2.39 -3.62 13.20
CA GLY A 52 -1.27 -4.58 13.10
C GLY A 52 -1.74 -6.03 13.02
N HIS A 53 -2.52 -6.38 11.99
CA HIS A 53 -2.90 -7.78 11.78
C HIS A 53 -1.65 -8.65 11.59
N PRO A 54 -1.63 -9.85 12.19
CA PRO A 54 -0.55 -10.80 11.93
C PRO A 54 -0.53 -11.18 10.44
N PRO A 55 0.65 -11.49 9.89
CA PRO A 55 0.78 -12.03 8.54
C PRO A 55 -0.14 -13.24 8.33
N ILE A 56 -0.84 -13.27 7.20
CA ILE A 56 -1.80 -14.32 6.86
C ILE A 56 -1.09 -15.32 5.94
N PRO A 57 -0.93 -16.60 6.31
CA PRO A 57 -0.34 -17.59 5.41
C PRO A 57 -1.27 -17.81 4.22
N ILE A 58 -0.75 -17.61 3.00
CA ILE A 58 -1.55 -17.72 1.77
C ILE A 58 -2.03 -19.16 1.55
N GLY A 59 -1.21 -20.15 1.88
CA GLY A 59 -1.56 -21.57 1.80
C GLY A 59 -2.71 -21.99 2.72
N ASP A 60 -2.98 -21.21 3.77
CA ASP A 60 -4.09 -21.47 4.69
C ASP A 60 -5.38 -20.76 4.28
N ILE A 61 -5.36 -19.92 3.24
CA ILE A 61 -6.55 -19.20 2.79
C ILE A 61 -7.45 -20.16 2.00
N VAL A 62 -8.70 -20.31 2.47
CA VAL A 62 -9.71 -21.14 1.82
C VAL A 62 -10.60 -20.30 0.90
N GLU A 63 -10.90 -19.07 1.31
CA GLU A 63 -11.88 -18.24 0.63
C GLU A 63 -11.60 -16.76 0.91
N ILE A 64 -11.71 -15.95 -0.15
CA ILE A 64 -11.63 -14.50 -0.07
C ILE A 64 -12.92 -13.93 -0.65
N LYS A 65 -13.62 -13.15 0.16
CA LYS A 65 -14.80 -12.40 -0.26
C LYS A 65 -14.58 -10.91 -0.03
N TYR A 66 -15.16 -10.06 -0.86
CA TYR A 66 -15.04 -8.62 -0.67
C TYR A 66 -16.35 -7.89 -0.93
N THR A 67 -16.55 -6.77 -0.22
CA THR A 67 -17.73 -5.91 -0.40
C THR A 67 -17.34 -4.44 -0.41
N SER A 68 -18.12 -3.59 -1.07
CA SER A 68 -17.96 -2.14 -0.98
C SER A 68 -18.33 -1.65 0.42
N SER A 69 -17.49 -0.84 1.04
CA SER A 69 -17.79 -0.22 2.32
C SER A 69 -18.90 0.81 2.18
N ILE A 70 -19.96 0.65 2.96
CA ILE A 70 -21.08 1.61 3.00
C ILE A 70 -20.64 2.96 3.60
N ARG A 71 -19.62 2.96 4.48
CA ARG A 71 -19.15 4.16 5.21
C ARG A 71 -18.11 4.99 4.45
N SER A 72 -17.46 4.42 3.46
CA SER A 72 -16.44 5.10 2.65
C SER A 72 -16.70 4.78 1.18
N TRP A 73 -17.14 5.78 0.42
CA TRP A 73 -17.55 5.64 -0.98
C TRP A 73 -16.50 5.01 -1.92
N ASN A 74 -15.25 4.86 -1.47
CA ASN A 74 -14.16 4.32 -2.27
C ASN A 74 -13.31 3.27 -1.52
N SER A 75 -13.90 2.50 -0.59
CA SER A 75 -13.18 1.40 0.07
C SER A 75 -13.82 0.02 -0.12
N TYR A 76 -12.99 -1.00 -0.26
CA TYR A 76 -13.39 -2.41 -0.19
C TYR A 76 -13.00 -3.01 1.15
N ILE A 77 -13.89 -3.83 1.70
CA ILE A 77 -13.62 -4.66 2.87
C ILE A 77 -13.42 -6.08 2.38
N PHE A 78 -12.26 -6.66 2.64
CA PHE A 78 -11.93 -8.04 2.33
C PHE A 78 -12.14 -8.92 3.56
N PHE A 79 -12.85 -10.02 3.38
CA PHE A 79 -13.10 -11.07 4.34
C PHE A 79 -12.32 -12.31 3.91
N ILE A 80 -11.34 -12.71 4.72
CA ILE A 80 -10.52 -13.89 4.49
C ILE A 80 -10.90 -14.96 5.49
N LYS A 81 -11.19 -16.16 4.99
CA LYS A 81 -11.43 -17.36 5.79
C LYS A 81 -10.23 -18.30 5.65
N MET A 82 -9.69 -18.71 6.79
CA MET A 82 -8.56 -19.63 6.87
C MET A 82 -9.01 -21.07 7.13
N ALA A 83 -8.19 -22.05 6.74
CA ALA A 83 -8.45 -23.48 6.88
C ALA A 83 -8.57 -23.92 8.35
N ASN A 84 -7.86 -23.23 9.24
CA ASN A 84 -7.96 -23.41 10.70
C ASN A 84 -9.27 -22.84 11.31
N GLY A 85 -10.18 -22.32 10.49
CA GLY A 85 -11.44 -21.70 10.92
C GLY A 85 -11.31 -20.23 11.35
N GLY A 86 -10.10 -19.68 11.36
CA GLY A 86 -9.86 -18.27 11.64
C GLY A 86 -10.42 -17.37 10.54
N LYS A 87 -10.85 -16.18 10.94
CA LYS A 87 -11.37 -15.15 10.04
C LYS A 87 -10.62 -13.87 10.28
N THR A 88 -10.20 -13.22 9.20
CA THR A 88 -9.53 -11.93 9.26
C THR A 88 -10.14 -11.00 8.23
N THR A 89 -10.19 -9.72 8.57
CA THR A 89 -10.81 -8.69 7.74
C THR A 89 -9.87 -7.51 7.64
N PHE A 90 -9.64 -7.02 6.43
CA PHE A 90 -8.89 -5.80 6.23
C PHE A 90 -9.58 -4.91 5.19
N THR A 91 -9.30 -3.63 5.26
CA THR A 91 -9.94 -2.62 4.42
C THR A 91 -8.92 -2.00 3.49
N ILE A 92 -9.26 -1.95 2.20
CA ILE A 92 -8.54 -1.23 1.16
C ILE A 92 -9.35 0.04 0.87
N SER A 93 -8.83 1.22 1.21
CA SER A 93 -9.47 2.53 1.13
C SER A 93 -9.03 3.39 -0.04
N HIS A 94 -7.88 3.13 -0.66
CA HIS A 94 -7.30 3.97 -1.70
C HIS A 94 -7.22 3.22 -3.04
N ASN A 95 -7.72 3.84 -4.11
CA ASN A 95 -7.55 3.33 -5.48
C ASN A 95 -8.06 1.88 -5.66
N PHE A 96 -9.26 1.61 -5.13
CA PHE A 96 -9.84 0.29 -4.84
C PHE A 96 -9.81 -0.72 -6.00
N SER A 97 -10.02 -0.29 -7.25
CA SER A 97 -9.98 -1.19 -8.41
C SER A 97 -8.55 -1.68 -8.68
N SER A 98 -7.60 -0.74 -8.73
CA SER A 98 -6.19 -1.05 -8.95
C SER A 98 -5.57 -1.87 -7.82
N GLN A 99 -5.96 -1.62 -6.57
CA GLN A 99 -5.49 -2.37 -5.40
C GLN A 99 -6.12 -3.76 -5.33
N ARG A 100 -7.40 -3.92 -5.70
CA ARG A 100 -8.02 -5.24 -5.85
C ARG A 100 -7.31 -6.07 -6.91
N ASP A 101 -7.10 -5.51 -8.09
CA ASP A 101 -6.44 -6.21 -9.21
C ASP A 101 -5.01 -6.61 -8.86
N ARG A 102 -4.32 -5.73 -8.11
CA ARG A 102 -3.00 -6.02 -7.57
C ARG A 102 -3.04 -7.14 -6.54
N LEU A 103 -3.98 -7.10 -5.59
CA LEU A 103 -4.13 -8.13 -4.57
C LEU A 103 -4.37 -9.49 -5.21
N GLU A 104 -5.31 -9.57 -6.15
CA GLU A 104 -5.59 -10.80 -6.89
C GLU A 104 -4.34 -11.29 -7.62
N ARG A 105 -3.64 -10.41 -8.35
CA ARG A 105 -2.41 -10.77 -9.06
C ARG A 105 -1.32 -11.29 -8.11
N GLU A 106 -1.07 -10.59 -7.00
CA GLU A 106 -0.05 -10.98 -6.04
C GLU A 106 -0.39 -12.31 -5.37
N LEU A 107 -1.65 -12.53 -4.99
CA LEU A 107 -2.11 -13.81 -4.43
C LEU A 107 -1.93 -14.96 -5.42
N ARG A 108 -2.27 -14.76 -6.70
CA ARG A 108 -2.09 -15.77 -7.77
C ARG A 108 -0.61 -16.10 -7.98
N VAL A 109 0.27 -15.10 -8.00
CA VAL A 109 1.73 -15.31 -8.11
C VAL A 109 2.28 -16.09 -6.92
N GLN A 110 1.71 -15.90 -5.73
CA GLN A 110 2.09 -16.61 -4.51
C GLN A 110 1.41 -17.99 -4.36
N GLY A 111 0.63 -18.43 -5.36
CA GLY A 111 0.03 -19.77 -5.40
C GLY A 111 -1.36 -19.90 -4.79
N TYR A 112 -2.07 -18.80 -4.55
CA TYR A 112 -3.50 -18.86 -4.18
C TYR A 112 -4.36 -19.07 -5.43
N ASP A 113 -4.95 -20.26 -5.53
CA ASP A 113 -5.85 -20.60 -6.62
C ASP A 113 -7.35 -20.45 -6.28
N GLY A 114 -7.67 -20.11 -5.04
CA GLY A 114 -9.05 -20.03 -4.56
C GLY A 114 -9.89 -18.93 -5.20
N PRO A 115 -11.22 -18.96 -4.97
CA PRO A 115 -12.13 -17.94 -5.45
C PRO A 115 -11.89 -16.60 -4.74
N ILE A 116 -12.03 -15.51 -5.49
CA ILE A 116 -12.09 -14.13 -4.98
C ILE A 116 -13.42 -13.55 -5.46
N GLU A 117 -14.41 -13.51 -4.57
CA GLU A 117 -15.79 -13.20 -4.96
C GLU A 117 -16.31 -11.90 -4.33
N TYR A 118 -17.13 -11.19 -5.09
CA TYR A 118 -17.89 -10.05 -4.58
C TYR A 118 -19.12 -10.56 -3.81
N MET A 119 -19.34 -10.02 -2.61
CA MET A 119 -20.51 -10.29 -1.75
C MET A 119 -21.72 -9.43 -2.11
#